data_AF-A0A7K9MTA4-F1
#
_entry.id   AF-A0A7K9MTA4-F1
#
_cell.length_a   1.000
_cell.length_b   1.000
_cell.length_c   1.000
_cell.angle_alpha   90.00
_cell.angle_beta   90.00
_cell.angle_gamma   90.00
#
_symmetry.space_group_name_H-M   'P 1'
#
loop_
_entity.id
_entity.type
_entity.pdbx_description
1 polymer ?
#
loop_
_entity_poly.entity_id
_entity_poly.type
_entity_poly.pdbx_seq_one_letter_code
_entity_poly.pdbx_strand_id
1 'polypeptide(L)'
;GKECGGVFTDSKHVFKSPGYPNEYENEQICYWHIRVKYGQRIHLQFLEFDVEDDTACMADFLEIYDSYDDINGFVGRFCGDELPDDIISTGNVMTLKFLTDASVTAGGFQIRYITMDMPSKSSDGKNTTSQGKTNFLSGKFGIM
;
A
#
# COMPACT_ATOMS: atom_id res chain seq x y z
N GLY A 1 -26.07 13.71 -1.81
CA GLY A 1 -24.68 14.13 -1.93
C GLY A 1 -23.89 12.89 -2.23
N LYS A 2 -23.51 12.70 -3.49
CA LYS A 2 -22.94 11.45 -4.00
C LYS A 2 -21.55 11.73 -4.58
N GLU A 3 -20.64 12.17 -3.73
CA GLU A 3 -19.23 12.22 -4.11
C GLU A 3 -18.45 11.43 -3.07
N CYS A 4 -17.75 10.41 -3.55
CA CYS A 4 -16.84 9.55 -2.80
C CYS A 4 -15.50 9.53 -3.52
N GLY A 5 -14.46 9.09 -2.82
CA GLY A 5 -13.11 9.09 -3.37
C GLY A 5 -12.35 10.40 -3.15
N GLY A 6 -11.25 10.55 -3.88
CA GLY A 6 -10.34 11.69 -3.80
C GLY A 6 -8.87 11.27 -3.76
N VAL A 7 -8.00 12.26 -3.55
CA VAL A 7 -6.56 12.06 -3.39
C VAL A 7 -6.16 12.25 -1.93
N PHE A 8 -5.48 11.26 -1.37
CA PHE A 8 -5.12 11.21 0.04
C PHE A 8 -3.61 11.17 0.20
N THR A 9 -3.07 12.16 0.91
CA THR A 9 -1.63 12.37 1.07
C THR A 9 -1.18 12.37 2.53
N ASP A 10 -2.11 12.17 3.47
CA ASP A 10 -1.83 12.06 4.90
C ASP A 10 -1.07 10.78 5.24
N SER A 11 -0.46 10.75 6.43
CA SER A 11 0.24 9.56 6.94
C SER A 11 -0.68 8.41 7.34
N LYS A 12 -1.98 8.68 7.53
CA LYS A 12 -3.01 7.70 7.84
C LYS A 12 -4.38 8.23 7.45
N HIS A 13 -5.27 7.34 7.05
CA HIS A 13 -6.68 7.67 6.83
C HIS A 13 -7.55 6.43 7.00
N VAL A 14 -8.86 6.63 7.17
CA VAL A 14 -9.85 5.55 7.16
C VAL A 14 -10.90 5.86 6.10
N PHE A 15 -10.94 5.02 5.07
CA PHE A 15 -12.00 5.01 4.06
C PHE A 15 -13.19 4.22 4.56
N LYS A 16 -14.36 4.64 4.10
CA LYS A 16 -15.62 3.95 4.28
C LYS A 16 -16.33 3.91 2.93
N SER A 17 -17.06 2.84 2.66
CA SER A 17 -18.03 2.83 1.57
C SER A 17 -19.02 3.99 1.74
N PRO A 18 -19.56 4.56 0.65
CA PRO A 18 -20.64 5.54 0.75
C PRO A 18 -21.83 4.96 1.51
N GLY A 19 -22.50 5.76 2.34
CA GLY A 19 -23.66 5.29 3.13
C GLY A 19 -23.34 4.67 4.49
N TYR A 20 -22.09 4.22 4.70
CA TYR A 20 -21.65 3.61 5.97
C TYR A 20 -22.02 4.47 7.20
N PRO A 21 -22.59 3.90 8.29
CA PRO A 21 -22.69 2.47 8.59
C PRO A 21 -23.94 1.77 8.03
N ASN A 22 -24.71 2.43 7.16
CA ASN A 22 -25.76 1.76 6.41
C ASN A 22 -25.16 1.12 5.15
N GLU A 23 -25.99 0.32 4.46
CA GLU A 23 -25.63 -0.23 3.16
C GLU A 23 -25.24 0.87 2.16
N TYR A 24 -24.33 0.52 1.25
CA TYR A 24 -24.01 1.38 0.11
C TYR A 24 -25.19 1.44 -0.88
N GLU A 25 -25.13 2.35 -1.86
CA GLU A 25 -26.17 2.41 -2.90
C GLU A 25 -25.67 1.77 -4.20
N ASN A 26 -26.62 1.40 -5.05
CA ASN A 26 -26.36 0.94 -6.42
C ASN A 26 -25.76 2.05 -7.29
N GLU A 27 -25.14 1.62 -8.39
CA GLU A 27 -24.58 2.46 -9.46
C GLU A 27 -23.55 3.47 -8.95
N GLN A 28 -22.73 3.06 -7.99
CA GLN A 28 -21.65 3.86 -7.42
C GLN A 28 -20.31 3.54 -8.08
N ILE A 29 -19.51 4.59 -8.29
CA ILE A 29 -18.12 4.45 -8.70
C ILE A 29 -17.29 5.42 -7.85
N CYS A 30 -16.42 4.85 -7.01
CA CYS A 30 -15.55 5.60 -6.12
C CYS A 30 -14.08 5.27 -6.40
N TYR A 31 -13.24 6.31 -6.42
CA TYR A 31 -11.80 6.17 -6.57
C TYR A 31 -11.06 6.87 -5.43
N TRP A 32 -10.32 6.11 -4.63
CA TRP A 32 -9.40 6.66 -3.64
C TRP A 32 -7.96 6.46 -4.11
N HIS A 33 -7.27 7.55 -4.42
CA HIS A 33 -5.86 7.53 -4.77
C HIS A 33 -5.02 7.93 -3.56
N ILE A 34 -4.20 7.02 -3.09
CA ILE A 34 -3.29 7.25 -1.98
C ILE A 34 -1.93 7.62 -2.56
N ARG A 35 -1.36 8.73 -2.14
CA ARG A 35 -0.02 9.18 -2.53
C ARG A 35 0.76 9.66 -1.33
N VAL A 36 1.69 8.84 -0.87
CA VAL A 36 2.54 9.13 0.29
C VAL A 36 3.93 9.60 -0.17
N LYS A 37 4.81 9.98 0.77
CA LYS A 37 6.13 10.50 0.42
C LYS A 37 6.99 9.43 -0.24
N TYR A 38 7.90 9.85 -1.12
CA TYR A 38 8.93 8.95 -1.66
C TYR A 38 9.75 8.34 -0.52
N GLY A 39 10.07 7.05 -0.67
CA GLY A 39 10.73 6.28 0.39
C GLY A 39 9.76 5.70 1.44
N GLN A 40 8.46 5.98 1.34
CA GLN A 40 7.43 5.34 2.16
C GLN A 40 6.64 4.31 1.34
N ARG A 41 6.01 3.37 2.06
CA ARG A 41 5.02 2.42 1.58
C ARG A 41 3.69 2.64 2.28
N ILE A 42 2.64 2.06 1.72
CA ILE A 42 1.27 2.10 2.20
C ILE A 42 0.95 0.71 2.74
N HIS A 43 0.55 0.64 4.00
CA HIS A 43 -0.03 -0.55 4.61
C HIS A 43 -1.53 -0.33 4.70
N LEU A 44 -2.28 -1.05 3.86
CA LEU A 44 -3.73 -1.04 3.79
C LEU A 44 -4.27 -2.19 4.64
N GLN A 45 -5.26 -1.88 5.48
CA GLN A 45 -5.84 -2.79 6.45
C GLN A 45 -7.35 -2.80 6.32
N PHE A 46 -7.94 -3.97 6.18
CA PHE A 46 -9.37 -4.16 6.20
C PHE A 46 -9.85 -4.24 7.64
N LEU A 47 -10.80 -3.38 8.03
CA LEU A 47 -11.37 -3.36 9.38
C LEU A 47 -12.74 -4.04 9.40
N GLU A 48 -13.53 -3.80 8.37
CA GLU A 48 -14.84 -4.42 8.11
C GLU A 48 -15.01 -4.59 6.60
N PHE A 49 -15.67 -5.66 6.16
CA PHE A 49 -15.91 -5.95 4.75
C PHE A 49 -17.17 -6.80 4.58
N ASP A 50 -18.11 -6.28 3.79
CA ASP A 50 -19.38 -6.91 3.42
C ASP A 50 -19.86 -6.28 2.10
N VAL A 51 -19.54 -6.91 0.98
CA VAL A 51 -19.90 -6.48 -0.38
C VAL A 51 -20.67 -7.63 -1.02
N GLU A 52 -21.65 -7.34 -1.89
CA GLU A 52 -22.44 -8.39 -2.55
C GLU A 52 -21.54 -9.53 -3.07
N ASP A 53 -21.85 -10.76 -2.65
CA ASP A 53 -21.12 -11.95 -3.08
C ASP A 53 -21.73 -12.50 -4.38
N ASP A 54 -20.88 -12.67 -5.38
CA ASP A 54 -21.19 -13.44 -6.58
C ASP A 54 -20.00 -14.30 -7.00
N THR A 55 -20.27 -15.38 -7.72
CA THR A 55 -19.26 -16.41 -8.06
C THR A 55 -18.00 -15.86 -8.74
N ALA A 56 -18.10 -14.73 -9.46
CA ALA A 56 -16.99 -14.14 -10.18
C ALA A 56 -16.60 -12.74 -9.70
N CYS A 57 -17.25 -12.23 -8.64
CA CYS A 57 -17.00 -10.89 -8.12
C CYS A 57 -17.14 -9.83 -9.22
N MET A 58 -18.26 -9.86 -9.93
CA MET A 58 -18.55 -9.04 -11.10
C MET A 58 -19.68 -8.05 -10.89
N ALA A 59 -20.56 -8.27 -9.90
CA ALA A 59 -21.64 -7.34 -9.57
C ALA A 59 -21.06 -6.13 -8.82
N ASP A 60 -20.85 -6.28 -7.52
CA ASP A 60 -20.19 -5.29 -6.69
C ASP A 60 -18.77 -5.73 -6.34
N PHE A 61 -17.83 -4.79 -6.34
CA PHE A 61 -16.45 -5.12 -5.95
C PHE A 61 -15.64 -3.93 -5.49
N LEU A 62 -14.65 -4.23 -4.64
CA LEU A 62 -13.49 -3.38 -4.41
C LEU A 62 -12.29 -3.94 -5.18
N GLU A 63 -11.72 -3.15 -6.08
CA GLU A 63 -10.45 -3.42 -6.73
C GLU A 63 -9.32 -2.60 -6.09
N ILE A 64 -8.14 -3.22 -6.00
CA ILE A 64 -6.95 -2.59 -5.46
C ILE A 64 -5.82 -2.68 -6.48
N TYR A 65 -5.13 -1.56 -6.67
CA TYR A 65 -3.99 -1.42 -7.56
C TYR A 65 -2.80 -0.83 -6.80
N ASP A 66 -1.64 -1.48 -6.89
CA ASP A 66 -0.33 -0.99 -6.43
C ASP A 66 0.27 -0.02 -7.47
N SER A 67 -0.55 0.92 -7.92
CA SER A 67 -0.21 1.97 -8.86
C SER A 67 -1.14 3.17 -8.66
N TYR A 68 -0.89 4.29 -9.36
CA TYR A 68 -1.73 5.48 -9.29
C TYR A 68 -2.92 5.43 -10.28
N ASP A 69 -2.99 4.41 -11.12
CA ASP A 69 -4.07 4.17 -12.09
C ASP A 69 -4.77 2.84 -11.81
N ASP A 70 -5.86 2.56 -12.53
CA ASP A 70 -6.63 1.31 -12.46
C ASP A 70 -6.36 0.37 -13.65
N ILE A 71 -5.17 0.50 -14.26
CA ILE A 71 -4.74 -0.28 -15.43
C ILE A 71 -3.54 -1.16 -15.05
N ASN A 72 -2.61 -0.63 -14.28
CA ASN A 72 -1.35 -1.26 -13.89
C ASN A 72 -1.37 -1.68 -12.43
N GLY A 73 -0.55 -2.67 -12.09
CA GLY A 73 -0.34 -3.06 -10.70
C GLY A 73 -1.57 -3.64 -10.02
N PHE A 74 -2.49 -4.28 -10.76
CA PHE A 74 -3.64 -4.97 -10.17
C PHE A 74 -3.19 -5.94 -9.07
N VAL A 75 -3.74 -5.77 -7.87
CA VAL A 75 -3.44 -6.60 -6.70
C VAL A 75 -4.53 -7.65 -6.54
N GLY A 76 -5.79 -7.23 -6.59
CA GLY A 76 -6.91 -8.11 -6.38
C GLY A 76 -8.25 -7.39 -6.52
N ARG A 77 -9.29 -8.21 -6.62
CA ARG A 77 -10.70 -7.83 -6.59
C ARG A 77 -11.36 -8.59 -5.45
N PHE A 78 -12.16 -7.89 -4.65
CA PHE A 78 -12.72 -8.39 -3.41
C PHE A 78 -14.23 -8.11 -3.35
N CYS A 79 -14.99 -9.10 -2.88
CA CYS A 79 -16.43 -9.07 -2.59
C CYS A 79 -16.76 -10.19 -1.58
N GLY A 80 -18.02 -10.28 -1.15
CA GLY A 80 -18.45 -11.13 -0.04
C GLY A 80 -18.19 -10.51 1.33
N ASP A 81 -18.32 -11.33 2.36
CA ASP A 81 -18.20 -10.94 3.76
C ASP A 81 -16.91 -11.47 4.44
N GLU A 82 -16.06 -12.18 3.68
CA GLU A 82 -14.75 -12.60 4.16
C GLU A 82 -13.81 -11.39 4.22
N LEU A 83 -13.23 -11.14 5.40
CA LEU A 83 -12.31 -10.03 5.60
C LEU A 83 -10.99 -10.31 4.84
N PRO A 84 -10.60 -9.47 3.85
CA PRO A 84 -9.38 -9.71 3.10
C PRO A 84 -8.11 -9.47 3.93
N ASP A 85 -7.00 -10.10 3.51
CA ASP A 85 -5.69 -9.89 4.09
C ASP A 85 -5.18 -8.45 3.89
N ASP A 86 -4.38 -7.97 4.85
CA ASP A 86 -3.68 -6.69 4.75
C ASP A 86 -2.75 -6.63 3.52
N ILE A 87 -2.71 -5.47 2.86
CA ILE A 87 -1.91 -5.25 1.64
C ILE A 87 -0.82 -4.23 1.93
N ILE A 88 0.42 -4.53 1.51
CA ILE A 88 1.55 -3.60 1.57
C ILE A 88 1.96 -3.24 0.14
N SER A 89 1.92 -1.95 -0.19
CA SER A 89 2.33 -1.45 -1.50
C SER A 89 3.84 -1.67 -1.74
N THR A 90 4.24 -1.82 -2.99
CA THR A 90 5.65 -1.86 -3.37
C THR A 90 6.27 -0.46 -3.42
N GLY A 91 5.46 0.54 -3.76
CA GLY A 91 5.84 1.94 -3.89
C GLY A 91 5.07 2.88 -2.95
N ASN A 92 5.05 4.17 -3.29
CA ASN A 92 4.42 5.23 -2.50
C ASN A 92 3.03 5.64 -3.02
N VAL A 93 2.42 4.83 -3.89
CA VAL A 93 1.09 5.06 -4.46
C VAL A 93 0.26 3.79 -4.41
N MET A 94 -1.05 3.93 -4.28
CA MET A 94 -2.03 2.85 -4.33
C MET A 94 -3.39 3.43 -4.72
N THR A 95 -4.17 2.70 -5.49
CA THR A 95 -5.53 3.09 -5.90
C THR A 95 -6.53 2.04 -5.44
N LEU A 96 -7.61 2.49 -4.81
CA LEU A 96 -8.79 1.69 -4.48
C LEU A 96 -9.94 2.14 -5.38
N LYS A 97 -10.63 1.20 -6.00
CA LYS A 97 -11.79 1.43 -6.84
C LYS A 97 -12.95 0.59 -6.34
N PHE A 98 -14.02 1.25 -5.90
CA PHE A 98 -15.27 0.57 -5.53
C PHE A 98 -16.30 0.83 -6.62
N LEU A 99 -16.89 -0.23 -7.16
CA LEU A 99 -17.91 -0.17 -8.19
C LEU A 99 -19.09 -1.05 -7.75
N THR A 100 -20.30 -0.54 -7.92
CA THR A 100 -21.54 -1.29 -7.66
C THR A 100 -22.44 -1.34 -8.89
N ASP A 101 -23.20 -2.42 -9.02
CA ASP A 101 -24.14 -2.62 -10.13
C ASP A 101 -25.51 -1.98 -9.84
N ALA A 102 -26.57 -2.36 -10.58
CA ALA A 102 -27.89 -1.77 -10.46
C ALA A 102 -28.77 -2.36 -9.33
N SER A 103 -28.32 -3.40 -8.63
CA SER A 103 -29.12 -4.17 -7.67
C SER A 103 -28.28 -4.83 -6.58
N VAL A 104 -28.95 -5.16 -5.46
CA VAL A 104 -28.33 -5.80 -4.28
C VAL A 104 -27.25 -4.91 -3.64
N THR A 105 -27.33 -4.81 -2.33
CA THR A 105 -26.42 -3.98 -1.54
C THR A 105 -26.08 -4.72 -0.27
N ALA A 106 -24.94 -4.37 0.32
CA ALA A 106 -24.44 -4.98 1.54
C ALA A 106 -23.87 -3.89 2.46
N GLY A 107 -23.39 -4.28 3.64
CA GLY A 107 -22.92 -3.36 4.69
C GLY A 107 -21.74 -2.46 4.30
N GLY A 108 -21.04 -2.80 3.22
CA GLY A 108 -19.90 -2.09 2.68
C GLY A 108 -18.61 -2.39 3.43
N PHE A 109 -17.74 -1.40 3.58
CA PHE A 109 -16.43 -1.63 4.17
C PHE A 109 -15.92 -0.45 4.97
N GLN A 110 -14.99 -0.76 5.89
CA GLN A 110 -14.11 0.22 6.51
C GLN A 110 -12.66 -0.23 6.32
N ILE A 111 -11.85 0.64 5.70
CA ILE A 111 -10.46 0.34 5.36
C ILE A 111 -9.56 1.44 5.89
N ARG A 112 -8.47 1.07 6.54
CA ARG A 112 -7.46 2.01 7.04
C ARG A 112 -6.20 1.89 6.22
N TYR A 113 -5.54 3.01 5.95
CA TYR A 113 -4.13 2.97 5.54
C TYR A 113 -3.24 3.69 6.54
N ILE A 114 -1.98 3.25 6.63
CA ILE A 114 -0.88 3.97 7.27
C ILE A 114 0.37 3.98 6.40
N THR A 115 1.18 5.02 6.54
CA THR A 115 2.52 5.06 5.94
C THR A 115 3.49 4.22 6.74
N MET A 116 4.35 3.47 6.03
CA MET A 116 5.52 2.80 6.59
C MET A 116 6.78 3.36 5.94
N ASP A 117 7.75 3.76 6.75
CA ASP A 117 9.05 4.18 6.22
C ASP A 117 9.80 2.96 5.69
N MET A 118 10.29 3.03 4.45
CA MET A 118 11.25 2.03 3.99
C MET A 118 12.61 2.33 4.64
N PRO A 119 13.27 1.34 5.25
CA PRO A 119 14.63 1.54 5.72
C PRO A 119 15.48 1.96 4.52
N SER A 120 16.08 3.14 4.60
CA SER A 120 17.08 3.56 3.63
C SER A 120 18.18 2.51 3.65
N LYS A 121 18.58 2.01 2.48
CA LYS A 121 19.89 1.35 2.40
C LYS A 121 20.89 2.42 2.81
N SER A 122 21.44 2.30 4.01
CA SER A 122 22.53 3.15 4.48
C SER A 122 23.72 2.94 3.54
N SER A 123 23.85 3.82 2.55
CA SER A 123 25.11 4.03 1.85
C SER A 123 25.99 4.92 2.74
N ASP A 124 26.43 4.37 3.87
CA ASP A 124 27.59 4.90 4.59
C ASP A 124 28.81 4.13 4.11
N GLY A 125 29.55 4.74 3.19
CA GLY A 125 30.85 4.27 2.74
C GLY A 125 31.95 4.59 3.75
N LYS A 126 32.95 3.71 3.85
CA LYS A 126 34.32 4.16 4.10
C LYS A 126 35.31 3.28 3.33
N ASN A 127 35.67 3.75 2.14
CA ASN A 127 36.96 3.45 1.53
C ASN A 127 38.03 3.92 2.51
N THR A 128 38.68 2.98 3.21
CA THR A 128 39.87 3.29 4.00
C THR A 128 41.03 2.50 3.42
N THR A 129 41.71 3.13 2.47
CA THR A 129 43.07 2.75 2.07
C THR A 129 43.95 2.85 3.31
N SER A 130 44.36 1.73 3.89
CA SER A 130 45.47 1.71 4.86
C SER A 130 46.78 1.83 4.07
N GLN A 131 47.20 3.07 3.78
CA GLN A 131 48.61 3.34 3.58
C GLN A 131 49.31 3.18 4.94
N GLY A 132 49.83 1.99 5.19
CA GLY A 132 50.80 1.75 6.25
C GLY A 132 52.12 2.44 5.89
N LYS A 133 52.28 3.69 6.32
CA LYS A 133 53.61 4.30 6.52
C LYS A 133 54.05 4.00 7.95
N THR A 134 54.97 3.05 8.11
CA THR A 134 55.92 3.05 9.23
C THR A 134 57.30 2.71 8.69
N ASN A 135 58.19 3.70 8.77
CA ASN A 135 59.60 3.62 8.42
C ASN A 135 60.40 3.13 9.64
N PHE A 136 61.40 2.28 9.34
CA PHE A 136 62.66 2.01 10.05
C PHE A 136 62.63 1.49 11.50
N LEU A 137 63.19 0.30 11.70
CA LEU A 137 64.40 0.09 12.51
C LEU A 137 65.15 -1.17 12.05
N SER A 138 66.47 -1.05 11.97
CA SER A 138 67.45 -2.03 11.53
C SER A 138 67.61 -3.20 12.49
N GLY A 139 67.83 -4.41 11.96
CA GLY A 139 68.33 -5.55 12.74
C GLY A 139 68.84 -6.69 11.85
N LYS A 140 70.14 -6.67 11.52
CA LYS A 140 70.90 -7.84 11.08
C LYS A 140 70.98 -8.86 12.22
N PHE A 141 70.92 -10.15 11.90
CA PHE A 141 71.56 -11.36 12.51
C PHE A 141 70.70 -12.55 12.05
N GLY A 142 71.18 -13.68 11.55
CA GLY A 142 72.47 -14.33 11.42
C GLY A 142 72.21 -15.72 10.80
N ILE A 143 73.26 -16.32 10.27
CA ILE A 143 73.30 -17.52 9.45
C ILE A 143 73.16 -18.77 10.33
N MET A 144 72.44 -19.81 9.88
CA MET A 144 72.96 -21.18 9.75
C MET A 144 72.11 -21.99 8.77
#